data_AF-A0A4T0UZ07-F1
#
_entry.id   AF-A0A4T0UZ07-F1
#
_cell.length_a   1.000
_cell.length_b   1.000
_cell.length_c   1.000
_cell.angle_alpha   90.00
_cell.angle_beta   90.00
_cell.angle_gamma   90.00
#
_symmetry.space_group_name_H-M   'P 1'
#
loop_
_entity.id
_entity.type
_entity.pdbx_description
1 polymer ?
#
loop_
_entity_poly.entity_id
_entity_poly.type
_entity_poly.pdbx_seq_one_letter_code
_entity_poly.pdbx_strand_id
1 'polypeptide(L)'
;MDTDGVLGMLQEVAAEVITPRFGHLDPEDVASKAHRFDLVTVADREAEVAITARLRSLFPDAVVVGEESVAADPRLLAGVGAPHAFTVDPVDGTRHFVAGSPDHAVMLAELRAGEVVRSWIWQPQHGRAFVAERGAGAYADGVRLAPPSSRPGRLLTLTASGIDYPRLAEGSARLGVFPKTKPWDHAPGSLLLTEAGGRVGSPSGRPYSPGTWTGRVLVAHRG
;
A
#
# COMPACT_ATOMS: atom_id res chain seq x y z
N MET A 1 5.78 -17.97 7.60
CA MET A 1 6.35 -16.74 8.20
C MET A 1 5.21 -15.97 8.84
N ASP A 2 5.42 -15.48 10.06
CA ASP A 2 4.46 -14.62 10.75
C ASP A 2 4.49 -13.20 10.16
N THR A 3 3.70 -12.31 10.73
CA THR A 3 3.50 -10.95 10.24
C THR A 3 4.73 -10.07 10.41
N ASP A 4 5.48 -10.28 11.50
CA ASP A 4 6.72 -9.56 11.77
C ASP A 4 7.83 -9.98 10.81
N GLY A 5 7.93 -11.28 10.47
CA GLY A 5 8.89 -11.74 9.48
C GLY A 5 8.65 -11.15 8.08
N VAL A 6 7.39 -10.96 7.68
CA VAL A 6 7.07 -10.28 6.41
C VAL A 6 7.42 -8.80 6.47
N LEU A 7 7.17 -8.12 7.59
CA LEU A 7 7.57 -6.72 7.78
C LEU A 7 9.10 -6.56 7.67
N GLY A 8 9.86 -7.42 8.36
CA GLY A 8 11.32 -7.42 8.29
C GLY A 8 11.83 -7.61 6.87
N MET A 9 11.23 -8.53 6.11
CA MET A 9 11.55 -8.74 4.70
C MET A 9 11.33 -7.48 3.84
N LEU A 10 10.22 -6.76 4.05
CA LEU A 10 9.94 -5.51 3.33
C LEU A 10 10.96 -4.41 3.70
N GLN A 11 11.34 -4.33 4.97
CA GLN A 11 12.33 -3.37 5.45
C GLN A 11 13.72 -3.65 4.86
N GLU A 12 14.12 -4.92 4.80
CA GLU A 12 15.37 -5.36 4.17
C GLU A 12 15.39 -5.00 2.68
N VAL A 13 14.34 -5.34 1.92
CA VAL A 13 14.29 -4.99 0.49
C VAL A 13 14.29 -3.48 0.30
N ALA A 14 13.56 -2.73 1.14
CA ALA A 14 13.58 -1.27 1.06
C ALA A 14 14.99 -0.70 1.31
N ALA A 15 15.71 -1.21 2.32
CA ALA A 15 17.07 -0.79 2.63
C ALA A 15 18.08 -1.16 1.54
N GLU A 16 17.91 -2.33 0.90
CA GLU A 16 18.79 -2.82 -0.17
C GLU A 16 18.54 -2.10 -1.51
N VAL A 17 17.27 -1.85 -1.86
CA VAL A 17 16.88 -1.49 -3.23
C VAL A 17 16.32 -0.07 -3.33
N ILE A 18 15.53 0.39 -2.35
CA ILE A 18 14.79 1.65 -2.46
C ILE A 18 15.58 2.81 -1.85
N THR A 19 15.96 2.69 -0.58
CA THR A 19 16.63 3.74 0.19
C THR A 19 17.92 4.26 -0.46
N PRO A 20 18.81 3.42 -1.04
CA PRO A 20 20.03 3.92 -1.67
C PRO A 20 19.79 4.85 -2.87
N ARG A 21 18.61 4.74 -3.50
CA ARG A 21 18.23 5.54 -4.68
C ARG A 21 17.49 6.82 -4.33
N PHE A 22 17.00 6.94 -3.09
CA PHE A 22 16.30 8.14 -2.64
C PHE A 22 17.22 9.37 -2.72
N GLY A 23 16.83 10.36 -3.53
CA GLY A 23 17.63 11.57 -3.78
C GLY A 23 18.88 11.38 -4.66
N HIS A 24 19.09 10.18 -5.20
CA HIS A 24 20.27 9.79 -5.98
C HIS A 24 19.91 9.12 -7.32
N LEU A 25 18.71 9.38 -7.84
CA LEU A 25 18.28 8.88 -9.16
C LEU A 25 18.86 9.74 -10.28
N ASP A 26 19.44 9.10 -11.28
CA ASP A 26 19.78 9.76 -12.53
C ASP A 26 18.54 9.84 -13.45
N PRO A 27 18.50 10.77 -14.43
CA PRO A 27 17.37 10.88 -15.34
C PRO A 27 17.03 9.59 -16.10
N GLU A 28 18.02 8.72 -16.34
CA GLU A 28 17.85 7.42 -16.99
C GLU A 28 17.18 6.37 -16.11
N ASP A 29 17.24 6.55 -14.78
CA ASP A 29 16.57 5.68 -13.81
C ASP A 29 15.06 5.93 -13.75
N VAL A 30 14.57 7.00 -14.38
CA VAL A 30 13.16 7.43 -14.33
C VAL A 30 12.52 7.29 -15.71
N ALA A 31 11.45 6.50 -15.80
CA ALA A 31 10.62 6.40 -16.98
C ALA A 31 9.20 6.91 -16.72
N SER A 32 8.51 7.33 -17.78
CA SER A 32 7.07 7.56 -17.74
C SER A 32 6.31 6.29 -18.14
N LYS A 33 5.24 5.97 -17.43
CA LYS A 33 4.23 4.97 -17.82
C LYS A 33 3.33 5.56 -18.93
N ALA A 34 2.13 4.99 -19.12
CA ALA A 34 1.17 5.37 -20.17
C ALA A 34 0.81 6.87 -20.22
N HIS A 35 0.97 7.61 -19.12
CA HIS A 35 0.78 9.06 -19.06
C HIS A 35 2.06 9.73 -18.56
N ARG A 36 2.42 10.89 -19.14
CA ARG A 36 3.68 11.62 -18.84
C ARG A 36 3.85 12.07 -17.39
N PHE A 37 2.80 11.99 -16.59
CA PHE A 37 2.86 12.28 -15.15
C PHE A 37 2.98 10.98 -14.33
N ASP A 38 2.65 9.82 -14.86
CA ASP A 38 2.71 8.54 -14.16
C ASP A 38 4.14 8.02 -14.29
N LEU A 39 4.92 8.08 -13.21
CA LEU A 39 6.35 7.77 -13.24
C LEU A 39 6.58 6.35 -12.72
N VAL A 40 7.70 5.76 -13.14
CA VAL A 40 8.28 4.53 -12.59
C VAL A 40 9.78 4.71 -12.54
N THR A 41 10.44 4.19 -11.52
CA THR A 41 11.90 4.19 -11.43
C THR A 41 12.46 2.79 -11.47
N VAL A 42 13.79 2.68 -11.61
CA VAL A 42 14.50 1.42 -11.41
C VAL A 42 14.26 0.84 -10.01
N ALA A 43 14.05 1.68 -8.98
CA ALA A 43 13.75 1.24 -7.63
C ALA A 43 12.41 0.49 -7.56
N ASP A 44 11.36 1.00 -8.21
CA ASP A 44 10.04 0.35 -8.26
C ASP A 44 10.17 -1.07 -8.84
N ARG A 45 10.82 -1.19 -10.01
CA ARG A 45 10.95 -2.47 -10.73
C ARG A 45 11.79 -3.49 -9.97
N GLU A 46 12.97 -3.07 -9.49
CA GLU A 46 13.87 -3.99 -8.78
C GLU A 46 13.28 -4.42 -7.44
N ALA A 47 12.60 -3.52 -6.72
CA ALA A 47 11.97 -3.86 -5.46
C ALA A 47 10.78 -4.81 -5.67
N GLU A 48 9.96 -4.63 -6.70
CA GLU A 48 8.89 -5.58 -7.02
C GLU A 48 9.44 -6.97 -7.33
N VAL A 49 10.53 -7.07 -8.09
CA VAL A 49 11.20 -8.34 -8.39
C VAL A 49 11.70 -9.00 -7.10
N ALA A 50 12.39 -8.25 -6.25
CA ALA A 50 12.95 -8.75 -4.99
C ALA A 50 11.86 -9.20 -4.02
N ILE A 51 10.83 -8.38 -3.78
CA ILE A 51 9.68 -8.71 -2.93
C ILE A 51 8.98 -9.96 -3.48
N THR A 52 8.71 -10.01 -4.78
CA THR A 52 8.04 -11.15 -5.43
C THR A 52 8.84 -12.45 -5.26
N ALA A 53 10.16 -12.40 -5.44
CA ALA A 53 11.02 -13.57 -5.27
C ALA A 53 10.99 -14.08 -3.82
N ARG A 54 11.12 -13.18 -2.84
CA ARG A 54 11.07 -13.53 -1.42
C ARG A 54 9.69 -14.08 -1.02
N LEU A 55 8.60 -13.46 -1.48
CA LEU A 55 7.23 -13.96 -1.24
C LEU A 55 6.99 -15.34 -1.84
N ARG A 56 7.42 -15.59 -3.09
CA ARG A 56 7.29 -16.91 -3.72
C ARG A 56 8.10 -18.00 -3.03
N SER A 57 9.25 -17.66 -2.46
CA SER A 57 10.01 -18.61 -1.64
C SER A 57 9.29 -18.99 -0.36
N LEU A 58 8.54 -18.05 0.24
CA LEU A 58 7.85 -18.26 1.52
C LEU A 58 6.44 -18.84 1.34
N PHE A 59 5.79 -18.52 0.22
CA PHE A 59 4.43 -18.89 -0.12
C PHE A 59 4.38 -19.36 -1.60
N PRO A 60 4.84 -20.59 -1.90
CA PRO A 60 4.97 -21.07 -3.28
C PRO A 60 3.66 -21.08 -4.08
N ASP A 61 2.53 -21.26 -3.41
CA ASP A 61 1.20 -21.30 -4.04
C ASP A 61 0.54 -19.92 -4.17
N ALA A 62 1.17 -18.86 -3.66
CA ALA A 62 0.60 -17.51 -3.68
C ALA A 62 0.82 -16.81 -5.03
N VAL A 63 -0.23 -16.17 -5.53
CA VAL A 63 -0.12 -15.27 -6.69
C VAL A 63 0.32 -13.89 -6.22
N VAL A 64 1.38 -13.35 -6.80
CA VAL A 64 1.81 -11.97 -6.53
C VAL A 64 1.32 -11.06 -7.65
N VAL A 65 0.58 -10.02 -7.27
CA VAL A 65 0.00 -9.00 -8.16
C VAL A 65 0.67 -7.67 -7.85
N GLY A 66 1.77 -7.38 -8.55
CA GLY A 66 2.51 -6.12 -8.41
C GLY A 66 2.04 -5.05 -9.39
N GLU A 67 2.18 -3.77 -9.01
CA GLU A 67 1.88 -2.62 -9.86
C GLU A 67 2.58 -2.69 -11.22
N GLU A 68 3.89 -2.93 -11.23
CA GLU A 68 4.69 -2.87 -12.44
C GLU A 68 4.43 -4.06 -13.36
N SER A 69 4.26 -5.25 -12.77
CA SER A 69 3.83 -6.45 -13.49
C SER A 69 2.47 -6.26 -14.15
N VAL A 70 1.49 -5.67 -13.44
CA VAL A 70 0.15 -5.41 -14.00
C VAL A 70 0.17 -4.28 -15.03
N ALA A 71 1.05 -3.29 -14.87
CA ALA A 71 1.25 -2.26 -15.90
C ALA A 71 1.78 -2.88 -17.21
N ALA A 72 2.64 -3.89 -17.13
CA ALA A 72 3.15 -4.64 -18.29
C ALA A 72 2.12 -5.63 -18.86
N ASP A 73 1.37 -6.33 -18.00
CA ASP A 73 0.29 -7.24 -18.39
C ASP A 73 -0.97 -7.05 -17.52
N PRO A 74 -1.95 -6.26 -17.99
CA PRO A 74 -3.18 -5.98 -17.25
C PRO A 74 -4.00 -7.22 -16.86
N ARG A 75 -3.80 -8.37 -17.53
CA ARG A 75 -4.52 -9.62 -17.23
C ARG A 75 -4.13 -10.18 -15.85
N LEU A 76 -2.93 -9.86 -15.36
CA LEU A 76 -2.45 -10.30 -14.05
C LEU A 76 -3.30 -9.75 -12.89
N LEU A 77 -4.06 -8.69 -13.13
CA LEU A 77 -5.00 -8.13 -12.14
C LEU A 77 -6.05 -9.15 -11.66
N ALA A 78 -6.44 -10.11 -12.52
CA ALA A 78 -7.37 -11.17 -12.13
C ALA A 78 -6.84 -12.05 -10.98
N GLY A 79 -5.51 -12.08 -10.79
CA GLY A 79 -4.83 -12.81 -9.72
C GLY A 79 -5.21 -12.36 -8.31
N VAL A 80 -5.78 -11.14 -8.14
CA VAL A 80 -6.25 -10.63 -6.84
C VAL A 80 -7.31 -11.55 -6.23
N GLY A 81 -8.10 -12.22 -7.06
CA GLY A 81 -9.14 -13.16 -6.63
C GLY A 81 -8.65 -14.60 -6.38
N ALA A 82 -7.35 -14.88 -6.50
CA ALA A 82 -6.82 -16.23 -6.30
C ALA A 82 -7.04 -16.72 -4.84
N PRO A 83 -7.04 -18.05 -4.60
CA PRO A 83 -7.18 -18.60 -3.25
C PRO A 83 -6.20 -18.00 -2.24
N HIS A 84 -4.98 -17.70 -2.69
CA HIS A 84 -3.94 -16.99 -1.95
C HIS A 84 -3.28 -16.00 -2.91
N ALA A 85 -3.34 -14.71 -2.60
CA ALA A 85 -2.66 -13.68 -3.37
C ALA A 85 -1.95 -12.66 -2.48
N PHE A 86 -1.02 -11.92 -3.05
CA PHE A 86 -0.46 -10.69 -2.50
C PHE A 86 -0.62 -9.56 -3.52
N THR A 87 -0.92 -8.35 -3.05
CA THR A 87 -0.78 -7.13 -3.86
C THR A 87 0.43 -6.34 -3.39
N VAL A 88 1.23 -5.83 -4.32
CA VAL A 88 2.47 -5.09 -4.02
C VAL A 88 2.45 -3.75 -4.74
N ASP A 89 2.69 -2.66 -3.99
CA ASP A 89 3.21 -1.41 -4.54
C ASP A 89 4.61 -1.21 -3.94
N PRO A 90 5.68 -1.36 -4.74
CA PRO A 90 7.05 -1.24 -4.25
C PRO A 90 7.40 0.19 -3.80
N VAL A 91 6.82 1.22 -4.43
CA VAL A 91 7.08 2.63 -4.13
C VAL A 91 5.79 3.44 -4.38
N ASP A 92 4.86 3.39 -3.44
CA ASP A 92 3.67 4.25 -3.45
C ASP A 92 4.13 5.71 -3.30
N GLY A 93 3.67 6.56 -4.20
CA GLY A 93 4.12 7.94 -4.29
C GLY A 93 5.43 8.11 -5.07
N THR A 94 5.67 7.36 -6.15
CA THR A 94 6.87 7.47 -7.02
C THR A 94 7.23 8.92 -7.39
N ARG A 95 6.25 9.83 -7.59
CA ARG A 95 6.53 11.26 -7.83
C ARG A 95 7.21 11.94 -6.65
N HIS A 96 6.77 11.63 -5.42
CA HIS A 96 7.38 12.11 -4.19
C HIS A 96 8.80 11.54 -4.06
N PHE A 97 8.97 10.25 -4.33
CA PHE A 97 10.28 9.60 -4.35
C PHE A 97 11.27 10.28 -5.31
N VAL A 98 10.87 10.48 -6.57
CA VAL A 98 11.67 11.19 -7.60
C VAL A 98 11.98 12.64 -7.19
N ALA A 99 11.04 13.31 -6.51
CA ALA A 99 11.22 14.67 -6.01
C ALA A 99 12.06 14.77 -4.72
N GLY A 100 12.57 13.64 -4.18
CA GLY A 100 13.31 13.63 -2.91
C GLY A 100 12.43 13.93 -1.69
N SER A 101 11.12 13.73 -1.79
CA SER A 101 10.17 13.90 -0.69
C SER A 101 10.09 12.62 0.16
N PRO A 102 10.07 12.73 1.50
CA PRO A 102 9.99 11.57 2.39
C PRO A 102 8.64 10.85 2.32
N ASP A 103 7.64 11.44 1.67
CA ASP A 103 6.27 10.96 1.62
C ASP A 103 6.07 9.90 0.52
N HIS A 104 6.74 8.76 0.69
CA HIS A 104 6.55 7.53 -0.09
C HIS A 104 6.54 6.30 0.83
N ALA A 105 6.01 5.18 0.34
CA ALA A 105 5.90 3.96 1.13
C ALA A 105 6.06 2.68 0.29
N VAL A 106 6.43 1.59 0.94
CA VAL A 106 6.31 0.22 0.42
C VAL A 106 5.01 -0.36 0.95
N MET A 107 4.15 -0.86 0.06
CA MET A 107 2.81 -1.32 0.40
C MET A 107 2.63 -2.80 0.02
N LEU A 108 2.14 -3.60 0.97
CA LEU A 108 1.85 -5.02 0.76
C LEU A 108 0.52 -5.37 1.42
N ALA A 109 -0.29 -6.17 0.73
CA ALA A 109 -1.45 -6.82 1.32
C ALA A 109 -1.48 -8.29 0.96
N GLU A 110 -1.81 -9.15 1.91
CA GLU A 110 -2.13 -10.55 1.68
C GLU A 110 -3.63 -10.72 1.56
N LEU A 111 -4.04 -11.51 0.58
CA LEU A 111 -5.43 -11.82 0.28
C LEU A 111 -5.70 -13.32 0.33
N ARG A 112 -6.91 -13.67 0.76
CA ARG A 112 -7.49 -15.01 0.63
C ARG A 112 -8.80 -14.89 -0.13
N ALA A 113 -8.87 -15.50 -1.31
CA ALA A 113 -10.03 -15.43 -2.20
C ALA A 113 -10.56 -13.98 -2.42
N GLY A 114 -9.63 -13.02 -2.61
CA GLY A 114 -9.96 -11.61 -2.81
C GLY A 114 -10.25 -10.79 -1.54
N GLU A 115 -10.25 -11.41 -0.36
CA GLU A 115 -10.37 -10.70 0.93
C GLU A 115 -9.00 -10.38 1.52
N VAL A 116 -8.76 -9.12 1.88
CA VAL A 116 -7.51 -8.69 2.53
C VAL A 116 -7.47 -9.24 3.95
N VAL A 117 -6.49 -10.10 4.27
CA VAL A 117 -6.36 -10.75 5.60
C VAL A 117 -5.25 -10.15 6.44
N ARG A 118 -4.17 -9.68 5.81
CA ARG A 118 -3.06 -8.96 6.45
C ARG A 118 -2.57 -7.83 5.57
N SER A 119 -2.04 -6.77 6.16
CA SER A 119 -1.44 -5.66 5.43
C SER A 119 -0.23 -5.07 6.12
N TRP A 120 0.65 -4.50 5.30
CA TRP A 120 1.88 -3.82 5.71
C TRP A 120 2.04 -2.53 4.90
N ILE A 121 2.42 -1.48 5.60
CA ILE A 121 2.84 -0.19 5.04
C ILE A 121 4.14 0.17 5.73
N TRP A 122 5.23 0.25 4.97
CA TRP A 122 6.52 0.68 5.46
C TRP A 122 6.88 2.04 4.86
N GLN A 123 7.20 3.03 5.69
CA GLN A 123 7.59 4.37 5.27
C GLN A 123 9.09 4.56 5.52
N PRO A 124 9.98 4.31 4.54
CA PRO A 124 11.42 4.20 4.78
C PRO A 124 12.03 5.46 5.38
N GLN A 125 11.63 6.64 4.89
CA GLN A 125 12.21 7.91 5.32
C GLN A 125 11.64 8.41 6.66
N HIS A 126 10.45 7.94 7.03
CA HIS A 126 9.82 8.25 8.31
C HIS A 126 10.21 7.23 9.39
N GLY A 127 10.75 6.07 9.01
CA GLY A 127 11.04 4.98 9.93
C GLY A 127 9.79 4.41 10.60
N ARG A 128 8.63 4.50 9.93
CA ARG A 128 7.32 4.10 10.48
C ARG A 128 6.79 2.85 9.80
N ALA A 129 6.35 1.88 10.59
CA ALA A 129 5.69 0.67 10.11
C ALA A 129 4.23 0.63 10.57
N PHE A 130 3.32 0.33 9.65
CA PHE A 130 1.92 0.09 9.95
C PHE A 130 1.51 -1.29 9.47
N VAL A 131 0.90 -2.05 10.37
CA VAL A 131 0.54 -3.44 10.14
C VAL A 131 -0.90 -3.64 10.58
N ALA A 132 -1.67 -4.41 9.83
CA ALA A 132 -2.98 -4.84 10.27
C ALA A 132 -3.25 -6.29 9.94
N GLU A 133 -3.99 -6.94 10.82
CA GLU A 133 -4.49 -8.30 10.64
C GLU A 133 -6.00 -8.30 10.89
N ARG A 134 -6.74 -8.92 9.97
CA ARG A 134 -8.20 -8.97 10.05
C ARG A 134 -8.66 -9.55 11.38
N GLY A 135 -9.43 -8.77 12.14
CA GLY A 135 -9.96 -9.13 13.45
C GLY A 135 -8.97 -9.02 14.62
N ALA A 136 -7.68 -8.84 14.36
CA ALA A 136 -6.65 -8.69 15.41
C ALA A 136 -6.25 -7.23 15.62
N GLY A 137 -6.64 -6.31 14.73
CA GLY A 137 -6.43 -4.88 14.84
C GLY A 137 -5.35 -4.32 13.93
N ALA A 138 -5.15 -3.02 14.08
CA ALA A 138 -4.13 -2.24 13.41
C ALA A 138 -3.06 -1.79 14.41
N TYR A 139 -1.81 -1.75 13.96
CA TYR A 139 -0.63 -1.44 14.76
C TYR A 139 0.23 -0.44 14.02
N ALA A 140 0.83 0.48 14.77
CA ALA A 140 1.89 1.36 14.31
C ALA A 140 3.12 1.11 15.18
N ASP A 141 4.22 0.70 14.57
CA ASP A 141 5.50 0.41 15.25
C ASP A 141 5.34 -0.58 16.42
N GLY A 142 4.52 -1.62 16.20
CA GLY A 142 4.20 -2.64 17.22
C GLY A 142 3.18 -2.19 18.28
N VAL A 143 2.77 -0.91 18.29
CA VAL A 143 1.77 -0.39 19.22
C VAL A 143 0.39 -0.40 18.58
N ARG A 144 -0.59 -1.01 19.25
CA ARG A 144 -1.96 -1.09 18.75
C ARG A 144 -2.59 0.30 18.61
N LEU A 145 -3.13 0.59 17.44
CA LEU A 145 -3.86 1.83 17.18
C LEU A 145 -5.19 1.82 17.94
N ALA A 146 -5.47 2.95 18.61
CA ALA A 146 -6.73 3.14 19.32
C ALA A 146 -7.89 3.29 18.31
N PRO A 147 -9.11 2.87 18.70
CA PRO A 147 -10.32 3.20 17.93
C PRO A 147 -10.51 4.72 17.83
N PRO A 148 -11.35 5.19 16.89
CA PRO A 148 -11.55 6.62 16.63
C PRO A 148 -11.97 7.37 17.90
N SER A 149 -11.40 8.57 18.11
CA SER A 149 -11.90 9.52 19.11
C SER A 149 -12.74 10.60 18.40
N SER A 150 -13.81 11.08 19.04
CA SER A 150 -14.79 12.03 18.49
C SER A 150 -14.25 13.46 18.25
N ARG A 151 -12.93 13.65 18.14
CA ARG A 151 -12.35 14.97 17.92
C ARG A 151 -12.57 15.45 16.47
N PRO A 152 -12.82 16.76 16.28
CA PRO A 152 -12.89 17.34 14.94
C PRO A 152 -11.51 17.23 14.28
N GLY A 153 -11.41 16.45 13.21
CA GLY A 153 -10.19 16.26 12.43
C GLY A 153 -10.18 17.12 11.16
N ARG A 154 -8.98 17.41 10.64
CA ARG A 154 -8.81 18.14 9.37
C ARG A 154 -9.16 17.24 8.17
N LEU A 155 -9.61 17.86 7.08
CA LEU A 155 -9.70 17.24 5.76
C LEU A 155 -8.28 16.97 5.24
N LEU A 156 -8.01 15.77 4.74
CA LEU A 156 -6.66 15.40 4.30
C LEU A 156 -6.32 16.00 2.92
N THR A 157 -5.03 16.29 2.75
CA THR A 157 -4.36 16.62 1.50
C THR A 157 -3.78 15.35 0.85
N LEU A 158 -4.18 15.07 -0.39
CA LEU A 158 -3.78 13.87 -1.16
C LEU A 158 -2.28 13.87 -1.44
N THR A 159 -1.54 12.97 -0.79
CA THR A 159 -0.08 12.83 -0.94
C THR A 159 0.26 11.52 -1.66
N ALA A 160 0.18 10.41 -0.93
CA ALA A 160 0.35 9.05 -1.43
C ALA A 160 -0.46 8.10 -0.52
N SER A 161 -0.96 6.98 -1.03
CA SER A 161 -1.92 6.15 -0.29
C SER A 161 -1.31 5.59 1.01
N GLY A 162 -0.05 5.15 0.94
CA GLY A 162 0.76 4.68 2.06
C GLY A 162 1.17 5.75 3.06
N ILE A 163 0.92 7.03 2.77
CA ILE A 163 1.05 8.13 3.72
C ILE A 163 -0.33 8.52 4.29
N ASP A 164 -1.33 8.56 3.42
CA ASP A 164 -2.65 9.08 3.73
C ASP A 164 -3.47 8.12 4.60
N TYR A 165 -3.39 6.81 4.36
CA TYR A 165 -4.06 5.82 5.20
C TYR A 165 -3.53 5.77 6.63
N PRO A 166 -2.20 5.78 6.88
CA PRO A 166 -1.67 5.94 8.22
C PRO A 166 -2.14 7.22 8.93
N ARG A 167 -2.13 8.38 8.25
CA ARG A 167 -2.65 9.64 8.83
C ARG A 167 -4.12 9.51 9.24
N LEU A 168 -4.93 8.84 8.42
CA LEU A 168 -6.31 8.50 8.77
C LEU A 168 -6.33 7.57 9.98
N ALA A 169 -5.60 6.46 9.97
CA ALA A 169 -5.60 5.44 11.03
C ALA A 169 -5.04 5.94 12.39
N GLU A 170 -4.17 6.94 12.38
CA GLU A 170 -3.69 7.61 13.59
C GLU A 170 -4.62 8.73 14.06
N GLY A 171 -5.55 9.17 13.21
CA GLY A 171 -6.50 10.24 13.51
C GLY A 171 -5.95 11.66 13.31
N SER A 172 -4.79 11.80 12.66
CA SER A 172 -4.28 13.12 12.23
C SER A 172 -5.07 13.69 11.05
N ALA A 173 -5.89 12.84 10.40
CA ALA A 173 -6.90 13.25 9.43
C ALA A 173 -8.21 12.46 9.56
N ARG A 174 -9.30 13.01 9.00
CA ARG A 174 -10.64 12.43 9.12
C ARG A 174 -11.22 11.86 7.82
N LEU A 175 -10.84 12.43 6.67
CA LEU A 175 -11.40 12.08 5.37
C LEU A 175 -10.32 12.08 4.29
N GLY A 176 -10.26 11.01 3.51
CA GLY A 176 -9.50 10.90 2.27
C GLY A 176 -10.43 10.59 1.09
N VAL A 177 -10.14 11.16 -0.08
CA VAL A 177 -10.90 10.95 -1.32
C VAL A 177 -9.94 10.60 -2.44
N PHE A 178 -9.93 9.33 -2.86
CA PHE A 178 -8.95 8.82 -3.82
C PHE A 178 -9.59 8.60 -5.19
N PRO A 179 -9.09 9.25 -6.25
CA PRO A 179 -9.61 9.11 -7.62
C PRO A 179 -8.99 7.94 -8.41
N LYS A 180 -7.89 7.37 -7.91
CA LYS A 180 -7.35 6.08 -8.35
C LYS A 180 -7.83 5.03 -7.34
N THR A 181 -7.96 3.78 -7.80
CA THR A 181 -8.60 2.70 -7.01
C THR A 181 -7.89 1.36 -7.20
N LYS A 182 -6.59 1.39 -7.53
CA LYS A 182 -5.84 0.16 -7.80
C LYS A 182 -5.69 -0.68 -6.53
N PRO A 183 -5.69 -2.02 -6.62
CA PRO A 183 -5.55 -2.90 -5.47
C PRO A 183 -4.32 -2.64 -4.60
N TRP A 184 -3.16 -2.44 -5.20
CA TRP A 184 -1.91 -2.24 -4.47
C TRP A 184 -1.87 -0.91 -3.68
N ASP A 185 -2.47 0.17 -4.22
CA ASP A 185 -2.63 1.45 -3.53
C ASP A 185 -3.53 1.35 -2.27
N HIS A 186 -4.61 0.56 -2.33
CA HIS A 186 -5.72 0.66 -1.37
C HIS A 186 -5.95 -0.58 -0.51
N ALA A 187 -5.60 -1.79 -0.97
CA ALA A 187 -5.78 -3.00 -0.16
C ALA A 187 -5.09 -2.87 1.20
N PRO A 188 -3.82 -2.42 1.30
CA PRO A 188 -3.12 -2.38 2.58
C PRO A 188 -3.74 -1.36 3.54
N GLY A 189 -3.97 -0.15 3.04
CA GLY A 189 -4.54 0.94 3.82
C GLY A 189 -6.02 0.75 4.16
N SER A 190 -6.79 0.04 3.33
CA SER A 190 -8.18 -0.29 3.63
C SER A 190 -8.32 -1.20 4.83
N LEU A 191 -7.51 -2.26 4.92
CA LEU A 191 -7.50 -3.12 6.10
C LEU A 191 -7.01 -2.35 7.33
N LEU A 192 -5.90 -1.60 7.20
CA LEU A 192 -5.36 -0.78 8.29
C LEU A 192 -6.43 0.15 8.87
N LEU A 193 -7.12 0.91 8.03
CA LEU A 193 -8.12 1.85 8.50
C LEU A 193 -9.35 1.14 9.09
N THR A 194 -9.81 0.05 8.48
CA THR A 194 -10.95 -0.72 9.01
C THR A 194 -10.67 -1.33 10.37
N GLU A 195 -9.50 -1.93 10.57
CA GLU A 195 -9.08 -2.48 11.85
C GLU A 195 -8.82 -1.39 12.91
N ALA A 196 -8.52 -0.16 12.47
CA ALA A 196 -8.47 1.02 13.33
C ALA A 196 -9.85 1.69 13.56
N GLY A 197 -10.95 1.05 13.12
CA GLY A 197 -12.34 1.50 13.33
C GLY A 197 -12.87 2.51 12.30
N GLY A 198 -12.15 2.74 11.21
CA GLY A 198 -12.61 3.55 10.07
C GLY A 198 -13.30 2.71 8.99
N ARG A 199 -13.62 3.35 7.87
CA ARG A 199 -14.27 2.71 6.71
C ARG A 199 -13.65 3.20 5.41
N VAL A 200 -13.64 2.31 4.42
CA VAL A 200 -13.21 2.61 3.05
C VAL A 200 -14.24 2.05 2.08
N GLY A 201 -14.70 2.88 1.14
CA GLY A 201 -15.74 2.46 0.21
C GLY A 201 -16.16 3.56 -0.76
N SER A 202 -17.31 3.39 -1.39
CA SER A 202 -17.85 4.38 -2.31
C SER A 202 -18.39 5.59 -1.56
N PRO A 203 -18.61 6.73 -2.24
CA PRO A 203 -19.38 7.82 -1.68
C PRO A 203 -20.79 7.41 -1.19
N SER A 204 -21.36 6.35 -1.79
CA SER A 204 -22.65 5.76 -1.38
C SER A 204 -22.56 4.73 -0.25
N GLY A 205 -21.36 4.47 0.29
CA GLY A 205 -21.15 3.58 1.42
C GLY A 205 -20.94 2.10 1.07
N ARG A 206 -20.82 1.72 -0.21
CA ARG A 206 -20.45 0.34 -0.60
C ARG A 206 -19.01 0.08 -0.17
N PRO A 207 -18.72 -0.96 0.63
CA PRO A 207 -17.36 -1.27 1.07
C PRO A 207 -16.40 -1.51 -0.11
N TYR A 208 -15.15 -1.13 0.08
CA TYR A 208 -14.08 -1.48 -0.87
C TYR A 208 -13.74 -2.97 -0.78
N SER A 209 -13.51 -3.59 -1.93
CA SER A 209 -13.02 -4.96 -2.05
C SER A 209 -12.12 -5.05 -3.29
N PRO A 210 -10.82 -5.37 -3.16
CA PRO A 210 -9.87 -5.33 -4.26
C PRO A 210 -10.30 -6.15 -5.49
N GLY A 211 -10.92 -7.31 -5.28
CA GLY A 211 -11.32 -8.22 -6.37
C GLY A 211 -12.62 -7.85 -7.09
N THR A 212 -13.45 -6.98 -6.51
CA THR A 212 -14.80 -6.68 -7.04
C THR A 212 -15.08 -5.19 -7.21
N TRP A 213 -14.11 -4.35 -6.88
CA TRP A 213 -14.27 -2.91 -6.92
C TRP A 213 -14.37 -2.37 -8.36
N THR A 214 -15.50 -1.74 -8.66
CA THR A 214 -15.76 -1.08 -9.96
C THR A 214 -15.88 0.44 -9.86
N GLY A 215 -15.71 1.01 -8.67
CA GLY A 215 -15.86 2.44 -8.45
C GLY A 215 -14.64 3.24 -8.93
N ARG A 216 -14.87 4.49 -9.33
CA ARG A 216 -13.79 5.42 -9.72
C ARG A 216 -13.26 6.28 -8.58
N VAL A 217 -13.99 6.32 -7.45
CA VAL A 217 -13.63 7.14 -6.30
C VAL A 217 -13.80 6.32 -5.03
N LEU A 218 -12.77 6.34 -4.19
CA LEU A 218 -12.81 5.82 -2.83
C LEU A 218 -12.91 6.96 -1.84
N VAL A 219 -13.75 6.76 -0.84
CA VAL A 219 -13.84 7.60 0.34
C VAL A 219 -13.37 6.78 1.51
N ALA A 220 -12.39 7.30 2.23
CA ALA A 220 -11.88 6.73 3.47
C ALA A 220 -12.19 7.69 4.60
N HIS A 221 -12.86 7.23 5.65
CA HIS A 221 -13.17 8.07 6.79
C HIS A 221 -12.92 7.34 8.10
N ARG A 222 -12.39 8.09 9.07
CA ARG A 222 -12.34 7.67 10.46
C ARG A 222 -13.56 8.23 11.17
N GLY A 223 -14.30 7.39 11.90
CA GLY A 223 -15.56 7.73 12.59
C GLY A 223 -15.44 8.94 13.51
#